data_AF-A0A960HNK9-F1
#
_entry.id   AF-A0A960HNK9-F1
#
_cell.length_a   1.000
_cell.length_b   1.000
_cell.length_c   1.000
_cell.angle_alpha   90.00
_cell.angle_beta   90.00
_cell.angle_gamma   90.00
#
_symmetry.space_group_name_H-M   'P 1'
#
loop_
_entity.id
_entity.type
_entity.pdbx_description
1 polymer ?
#
loop_
_entity_poly.entity_id
_entity_poly.type
_entity_poly.pdbx_seq_one_letter_code
_entity_poly.pdbx_strand_id
1 'polypeptide(L)'
;IADIGFSGAERRAHGTSAPGYTMLLGGYVGDTQIHFGQRALRLPAKAAPEAAVRVVRSFAEGREAGETFRDWMERTGGVKELAAGLKDLDAFPAPDENPDFYVDYGETGPYVAEIGDSECAT
;
A
#
# COMPACT_ATOMS: atom_id res chain seq x y z
N ILE A 1 10.27 -9.58 3.13
CA ILE A 1 10.67 -8.39 2.34
C ILE A 1 10.32 -8.69 0.89
N ALA A 2 9.62 -7.79 0.20
CA ALA A 2 9.12 -7.98 -1.17
C ALA A 2 9.08 -6.63 -1.90
N ASP A 3 9.05 -6.65 -3.24
CA ASP A 3 9.03 -5.45 -4.09
C ASP A 3 7.82 -4.56 -3.82
N ILE A 4 6.69 -5.18 -3.47
CA ILE A 4 5.44 -4.52 -3.08
C ILE A 4 5.05 -5.04 -1.71
N GLY A 5 4.86 -4.14 -0.75
CA GLY A 5 4.42 -4.47 0.60
C GLY A 5 3.34 -3.54 1.12
N PHE A 6 2.60 -4.00 2.12
CA PHE A 6 1.60 -3.21 2.83
C PHE A 6 1.80 -3.39 4.34
N SER A 7 1.77 -2.28 5.07
CA SER A 7 1.77 -2.25 6.53
C SER A 7 0.44 -1.69 7.01
N GLY A 8 -0.25 -2.43 7.88
CA GLY A 8 -1.54 -2.00 8.46
C GLY A 8 -1.44 -0.63 9.12
N ALA A 9 -2.48 0.18 8.96
CA ALA A 9 -2.61 1.50 9.57
C ALA A 9 -4.08 1.84 9.80
N GLU A 10 -4.42 2.29 11.01
CA GLU A 10 -5.67 3.01 11.20
C GLU A 10 -5.63 4.32 10.40
N ARG A 11 -6.73 4.62 9.70
CA ARG A 11 -6.97 5.92 9.07
C ARG A 11 -8.18 6.57 9.73
N ARG A 12 -8.15 7.89 9.85
CA ARG A 12 -9.36 8.69 10.09
C ARG A 12 -9.74 9.42 8.83
N ALA A 13 -10.96 9.22 8.36
CA ALA A 13 -11.54 9.90 7.22
C ALA A 13 -12.99 10.27 7.56
N HIS A 14 -13.41 11.49 7.21
CA HIS A 14 -14.78 11.97 7.47
C HIS A 14 -15.21 11.81 8.94
N GLY A 15 -14.28 12.02 9.87
CA GLY A 15 -14.52 11.85 11.32
C GLY A 15 -14.65 10.40 11.80
N THR A 16 -14.52 9.42 10.91
CA THR A 16 -14.72 8.00 11.19
C THR A 16 -13.40 7.24 11.08
N SER A 17 -13.19 6.24 11.95
CA SER A 17 -12.05 5.33 11.84
C SER A 17 -12.28 4.35 10.68
N ALA A 18 -11.22 4.04 9.94
CA ALA A 18 -11.29 3.21 8.75
C ALA A 18 -10.00 2.39 8.57
N PRO A 19 -10.11 1.18 7.98
CA PRO A 19 -8.96 0.33 7.72
C PRO A 19 -8.13 0.91 6.57
N GLY A 20 -6.82 0.95 6.75
CA GLY A 20 -5.90 1.42 5.73
C GLY A 20 -4.55 0.75 5.77
N TYR A 21 -3.75 1.06 4.76
CA TYR A 21 -2.39 0.59 4.66
C TYR A 21 -1.43 1.73 4.35
N THR A 22 -0.18 1.56 4.75
CA THR A 22 0.97 2.22 4.13
C THR A 22 1.57 1.25 3.12
N MET A 23 1.56 1.61 1.85
CA MET A 23 2.22 0.86 0.79
C MET A 23 3.72 1.13 0.80
N LEU A 24 4.50 0.07 0.64
CA LEU A 24 5.96 0.05 0.60
C LEU A 24 6.40 -0.50 -0.75
N LEU A 25 7.41 0.13 -1.36
CA LEU A 25 7.93 -0.25 -2.67
C LEU A 25 9.44 -0.43 -2.67
N GLY A 26 9.93 -1.39 -3.46
CA GLY A 26 11.36 -1.64 -3.69
C GLY A 26 12.05 -2.44 -2.58
N GLY A 27 11.30 -3.24 -1.82
CA GLY A 27 11.90 -4.16 -0.87
C GLY A 27 12.54 -5.35 -1.60
N TYR A 28 13.77 -5.70 -1.26
CA TYR A 28 14.50 -6.79 -1.92
C TYR A 28 15.44 -7.50 -0.95
N VAL A 29 15.59 -8.83 -1.13
CA VAL A 29 16.61 -9.63 -0.46
C VAL A 29 17.37 -10.38 -1.53
N GLY A 30 18.64 -10.03 -1.73
CA GLY A 30 19.58 -10.77 -2.55
C GLY A 30 20.72 -11.33 -1.71
N ASP A 31 21.59 -12.10 -2.35
CA ASP A 31 22.67 -12.83 -1.67
C ASP A 31 23.65 -11.93 -0.91
N THR A 32 23.82 -10.68 -1.34
CA THR A 32 24.80 -9.73 -0.76
C THR A 32 24.18 -8.43 -0.25
N GLN A 33 22.90 -8.17 -0.52
CA GLN A 33 22.25 -6.89 -0.24
C GLN A 33 20.79 -7.08 0.17
N ILE A 34 20.36 -6.30 1.16
CA ILE A 34 18.97 -6.21 1.62
C ILE A 34 18.51 -4.76 1.48
N HIS A 35 17.36 -4.57 0.88
CA HIS A 35 16.69 -3.28 0.75
C HIS A 35 15.33 -3.35 1.43
N PHE A 36 15.07 -2.41 2.34
CA PHE A 36 13.74 -2.24 2.89
C PHE A 36 12.87 -1.44 1.91
N GLY A 37 11.59 -1.83 1.81
CA GLY A 37 10.63 -1.08 1.01
C GLY A 37 10.48 0.36 1.53
N GLN A 38 10.48 1.32 0.62
CA GLN A 38 10.29 2.73 0.94
C GLN A 38 8.80 3.06 0.92
N ARG A 39 8.36 3.99 1.80
CA ARG A 39 6.96 4.41 1.86
C ARG A 39 6.56 5.14 0.57
N ALA A 40 5.58 4.58 -0.13
CA ALA A 40 5.02 5.15 -1.35
C ALA A 40 3.84 6.08 -1.01
N LEU A 41 2.74 5.51 -0.51
CA LEU A 41 1.54 6.24 -0.13
C LEU A 41 0.76 5.51 0.96
N ARG A 42 -0.14 6.24 1.62
CA ARG A 42 -1.18 5.65 2.45
C ARG A 42 -2.45 5.58 1.63
N LEU A 43 -3.27 4.54 1.82
CA LEU A 43 -4.49 4.32 1.07
C LEU A 43 -5.52 3.52 1.91
N PRO A 44 -6.82 3.61 1.59
CA PRO A 44 -7.84 2.73 2.17
C PRO A 44 -7.52 1.26 1.92
N ALA A 45 -7.92 0.37 2.83
CA ALA A 45 -7.72 -1.06 2.66
C ALA A 45 -8.35 -1.58 1.36
N LYS A 46 -9.54 -1.07 1.01
CA LYS A 46 -10.27 -1.43 -0.22
C LYS A 46 -9.56 -1.00 -1.52
N ALA A 47 -8.65 -0.02 -1.46
CA ALA A 47 -7.88 0.44 -2.61
C ALA A 47 -6.55 -0.32 -2.79
N ALA A 48 -6.11 -1.09 -1.79
CA ALA A 48 -4.82 -1.78 -1.83
C ALA A 48 -4.68 -2.80 -2.99
N PRO A 49 -5.70 -3.61 -3.32
CA PRO A 49 -5.62 -4.52 -4.48
C PRO A 49 -5.42 -3.77 -5.79
N GLU A 50 -6.12 -2.64 -5.98
CA GLU A 50 -5.98 -1.82 -7.18
C GLU A 50 -4.57 -1.20 -7.27
N ALA A 51 -4.05 -0.68 -6.16
CA ALA A 51 -2.70 -0.11 -6.12
C ALA A 51 -1.63 -1.14 -6.50
N ALA A 52 -1.75 -2.37 -5.99
CA ALA A 52 -0.85 -3.47 -6.34
C ALA A 52 -0.93 -3.79 -7.85
N VAL A 53 -2.14 -3.89 -8.41
CA VAL A 53 -2.35 -4.14 -9.84
C VAL A 53 -1.75 -3.02 -10.70
N ARG A 54 -1.96 -1.75 -10.33
CA ARG A 54 -1.42 -0.61 -11.08
C ARG A 54 0.11 -0.63 -11.09
N VAL A 55 0.77 -0.91 -9.97
CA VAL A 55 2.25 -1.03 -9.93
C VAL A 55 2.75 -2.18 -10.79
N VAL A 56 2.11 -3.36 -10.71
CA VAL A 56 2.49 -4.52 -11.53
C VAL A 56 2.33 -4.21 -13.02
N ARG A 57 1.25 -3.52 -13.41
CA ARG A 57 1.03 -3.08 -14.80
C ARG A 57 2.08 -2.08 -15.25
N SER A 58 2.35 -1.04 -14.47
CA SER A 58 3.39 -0.05 -14.78
C SER A 58 4.76 -0.70 -14.98
N PHE A 59 5.12 -1.70 -14.16
CA PHE A 59 6.35 -2.46 -14.35
C PHE A 59 6.30 -3.30 -15.63
N ALA A 60 5.23 -4.05 -15.86
CA ALA A 60 5.10 -4.90 -17.04
C ALA A 60 5.18 -4.11 -18.36
N GLU A 61 4.62 -2.91 -18.39
CA GLU A 61 4.57 -2.02 -19.56
C GLU A 61 5.85 -1.19 -19.74
N GLY A 62 6.48 -0.77 -18.64
CA GLY A 62 7.61 0.17 -18.66
C GLY A 62 9.00 -0.46 -18.57
N ARG A 63 9.10 -1.77 -18.28
CA ARG A 63 10.38 -2.45 -18.12
C ARG A 63 11.05 -2.79 -19.45
N GLU A 64 12.38 -2.80 -19.42
CA GLU A 64 13.22 -3.32 -20.49
C GLU A 64 13.42 -4.84 -20.35
N ALA A 65 13.90 -5.49 -21.41
CA ALA A 65 14.14 -6.93 -21.41
C ALA A 65 15.23 -7.31 -20.39
N GLY A 66 14.88 -8.18 -19.44
CA GLY A 66 15.78 -8.60 -18.36
C GLY A 66 15.91 -7.61 -17.20
N GLU A 67 15.20 -6.47 -17.25
CA GLU A 67 15.23 -5.47 -16.20
C GLU A 67 14.51 -5.97 -14.93
N THR A 68 15.14 -5.78 -13.78
CA THR A 68 14.53 -6.09 -12.47
C THR A 68 13.55 -4.99 -12.06
N PHE A 69 12.63 -5.30 -11.13
CA PHE A 69 11.69 -4.30 -10.62
C PHE A 69 12.40 -3.08 -10.02
N ARG A 70 13.50 -3.33 -9.29
CA ARG A 70 14.29 -2.28 -8.67
C ARG A 70 14.96 -1.37 -9.69
N ASP A 71 15.64 -1.94 -10.68
CA ASP A 71 16.35 -1.15 -11.70
C ASP A 71 15.37 -0.30 -12.50
N TRP A 72 14.22 -0.89 -12.88
CA TRP A 72 13.13 -0.18 -13.52
C TRP A 72 12.64 0.99 -12.66
N MET A 73 12.35 0.73 -11.39
CA MET A 73 11.84 1.75 -10.48
C MET A 73 12.84 2.90 -10.31
N GLU A 74 14.13 2.60 -10.12
CA GLU A 74 15.18 3.63 -10.01
C GLU A 74 15.29 4.45 -11.30
N ARG A 75 15.21 3.81 -12.47
CA ARG A 75 15.23 4.47 -13.79
C ARG A 75 14.02 5.36 -14.04
N THR A 76 12.83 4.95 -13.61
CA THR A 76 11.57 5.68 -13.85
C THR A 76 11.23 6.73 -12.77
N GLY A 77 12.22 7.23 -12.03
CA GLY A 77 12.02 8.32 -11.06
C GLY A 77 11.73 7.86 -9.62
N GLY A 78 11.88 6.57 -9.34
CA GLY A 78 11.81 5.99 -8.01
C GLY A 78 10.40 5.89 -7.44
N VAL A 79 10.34 5.59 -6.14
CA VAL A 79 9.07 5.45 -5.40
C VAL A 79 8.20 6.70 -5.46
N LYS A 80 8.81 7.89 -5.57
CA LYS A 80 8.08 9.15 -5.67
C LYS A 80 7.21 9.22 -6.93
N GLU A 81 7.73 8.79 -8.07
CA GLU A 81 6.99 8.83 -9.34
C GLU A 81 5.83 7.84 -9.32
N LEU A 82 6.08 6.61 -8.84
CA LEU A 82 5.03 5.61 -8.69
C LEU A 82 3.95 6.07 -7.70
N ALA A 83 4.34 6.69 -6.59
CA ALA A 83 3.39 7.23 -5.62
C ALA A 83 2.52 8.35 -6.22
N ALA A 84 3.06 9.18 -7.11
CA ALA A 84 2.30 10.22 -7.79
C ALA A 84 1.21 9.61 -8.70
N GLY A 85 1.53 8.55 -9.44
CA GLY A 85 0.57 7.84 -10.31
C GLY A 85 -0.51 7.04 -9.58
N LEU A 86 -0.39 6.89 -8.25
CA LEU A 86 -1.36 6.20 -7.40
C LEU A 86 -2.12 7.16 -6.48
N LYS A 87 -1.89 8.47 -6.59
CA LYS A 87 -2.38 9.43 -5.59
C LYS A 87 -3.89 9.50 -5.51
N ASP A 88 -4.59 9.19 -6.60
CA ASP A 88 -6.05 9.07 -6.65
C ASP A 88 -6.60 7.97 -5.74
N LEU A 89 -5.80 6.95 -5.42
CA LEU A 89 -6.17 5.86 -4.53
C LEU A 89 -6.06 6.23 -3.04
N ASP A 90 -5.48 7.36 -2.68
CA ASP A 90 -5.49 7.90 -1.30
C ASP A 90 -6.76 8.73 -1.02
N ALA A 91 -7.90 8.29 -1.58
CA ALA A 91 -9.18 8.93 -1.41
C ALA A 91 -10.13 8.01 -0.63
N PHE A 92 -10.75 8.57 0.41
CA PHE A 92 -11.88 7.94 1.07
C PHE A 92 -13.17 8.60 0.58
N PRO A 93 -14.10 7.82 -0.01
CA PRO A 93 -15.45 8.31 -0.28
C PRO A 93 -16.17 8.65 1.04
N ALA A 94 -17.20 9.50 0.99
CA ALA A 94 -17.99 9.77 2.18
C ALA A 94 -18.69 8.47 2.66
N PRO A 95 -18.92 8.29 3.97
CA PRO A 95 -19.51 7.05 4.51
C PRO A 95 -20.89 6.70 3.91
N ASP A 96 -21.68 7.70 3.54
CA ASP A 96 -22.97 7.55 2.88
C ASP A 96 -22.86 7.21 1.38
N GLU A 97 -21.79 7.64 0.72
CA GLU A 97 -21.50 7.28 -0.68
C GLU A 97 -21.00 5.85 -0.81
N ASN A 98 -20.08 5.42 0.08
CA ASN A 98 -19.57 4.05 0.08
C ASN A 98 -19.11 3.60 1.48
N PRO A 99 -20.01 2.96 2.25
CA PRO A 99 -19.72 2.53 3.62
C PRO A 99 -18.72 1.37 3.69
N ASP A 100 -18.50 0.61 2.62
CA ASP A 100 -17.58 -0.54 2.61
C ASP A 100 -16.13 -0.11 2.91
N PHE A 101 -15.75 1.13 2.59
CA PHE A 101 -14.42 1.69 2.91
C PHE A 101 -14.16 1.83 4.41
N TYR A 102 -15.18 1.67 5.25
CA TYR A 102 -15.12 1.77 6.71
C TYR A 102 -15.32 0.42 7.39
N VAL A 103 -15.32 -0.68 6.62
CA VAL A 103 -15.46 -2.06 7.12
C VAL A 103 -14.21 -2.84 6.75
N ASP A 104 -13.65 -3.58 7.71
CA ASP A 104 -12.46 -4.39 7.45
C ASP A 104 -12.80 -5.63 6.61
N TYR A 105 -11.80 -6.18 5.93
CA TYR A 105 -11.96 -7.45 5.24
C TYR A 105 -12.28 -8.57 6.23
N GLY A 106 -13.38 -9.28 5.98
CA GLY A 106 -13.83 -10.39 6.82
C GLY A 106 -14.76 -9.97 7.97
N GLU A 107 -14.96 -8.67 8.17
CA GLU A 107 -15.85 -8.12 9.18
C GLU A 107 -17.19 -7.65 8.58
N THR A 108 -18.22 -7.58 9.43
CA THR A 108 -19.55 -7.05 9.05
C THR A 108 -19.86 -5.70 9.69
N GLY A 109 -19.08 -5.29 10.69
CA GLY A 109 -19.26 -4.05 11.45
C GLY A 109 -18.30 -2.93 11.04
N PRO A 110 -18.55 -1.70 11.48
CA PRO A 110 -17.62 -0.59 11.25
C PRO A 110 -16.26 -0.91 11.88
N TYR A 111 -15.19 -0.45 11.24
CA TYR A 111 -13.83 -0.65 11.71
C TYR A 111 -13.64 -0.04 13.09
N VAL A 112 -13.14 -0.87 14.00
CA VAL A 112 -12.71 -0.48 15.33
C VAL A 112 -11.23 -0.84 15.43
N ALA A 113 -10.39 0.14 15.74
CA ALA A 113 -9.00 -0.12 16.02
C ALA A 113 -8.90 -0.91 17.34
N GLU A 114 -8.77 -2.23 17.23
CA GLU A 114 -8.48 -3.07 18.39
C GLU A 114 -6.99 -3.04 18.70
N ILE A 115 -6.63 -2.48 19.85
CA ILE A 115 -5.32 -2.69 20.43
C ILE A 115 -5.41 -4.02 21.19
N GLY A 116 -5.14 -5.12 20.51
CA GLY A 116 -4.90 -6.39 21.19
C GLY A 116 -3.64 -6.30 22.05
N ASP A 117 -3.61 -6.99 23.20
CA ASP A 117 -2.38 -7.26 23.93
C ASP A 117 -1.40 -7.92 22.96
N SER A 118 -0.48 -7.13 22.43
CA SER A 118 0.47 -7.60 21.43
C SER A 118 1.55 -8.39 22.15
N GLU A 119 1.69 -9.68 21.83
CA GLU A 119 2.77 -10.56 22.32
C GLU A 119 4.18 -10.09 21.90
N CYS A 120 4.27 -9.02 21.09
CA CYS A 120 5.52 -8.37 20.68
C CYS A 120 5.83 -7.08 21.46
N ALA A 121 5.22 -6.87 22.62
CA ALA A 121 5.66 -5.89 23.60
C ALA A 121 6.42 -6.59 24.74
N THR A 122 7.74 -6.74 24.59
CA THR A 122 8.67 -6.92 25.71
C THR A 122 9.98 -6.23 25.38
#